data_AF-A0A5C7QDF1-F1
#
_entry.id   AF-A0A5C7QDF1-F1
#
_cell.length_a   1.000
_cell.length_b   1.000
_cell.length_c   1.000
_cell.angle_alpha   90.00
_cell.angle_beta   90.00
_cell.angle_gamma   90.00
#
_symmetry.space_group_name_H-M   'P 1'
#
loop_
_entity.id
_entity.type
_entity.pdbx_description
1 polymer ?
#
loop_
_entity_poly.entity_id
_entity_poly.type
_entity_poly.pdbx_seq_one_letter_code
_entity_poly.pdbx_strand_id
1 'polypeptide(L)'
;MTISQIIRAAGGARDIVAAMAKDGTIMTRWAVYRWSRHGIPDTHWRVIMQLAPGVDESMIYRANEALRRAPLADNDDRRIAASA
;
A
#
# COMPACT_ATOMS: atom_id res chain seq x y z
N MET A 1 -9.30 -9.66 -2.63
CA MET A 1 -8.31 -8.65 -3.04
C MET A 1 -7.58 -8.16 -1.79
N THR A 2 -6.25 -8.26 -1.73
CA THR A 2 -5.42 -7.74 -0.64
C THR A 2 -4.68 -6.48 -1.08
N ILE A 3 -4.10 -5.72 -0.14
CA ILE A 3 -3.29 -4.54 -0.48
C ILE A 3 -2.12 -4.90 -1.39
N SER A 4 -1.43 -6.01 -1.14
CA SER A 4 -0.34 -6.49 -2.00
C SER A 4 -0.82 -6.82 -3.42
N GLN A 5 -2.03 -7.37 -3.56
CA GLN A 5 -2.64 -7.63 -4.88
C GLN A 5 -3.00 -6.32 -5.61
N ILE A 6 -3.50 -5.32 -4.88
CA ILE A 6 -3.78 -3.98 -5.43
C ILE A 6 -2.50 -3.31 -5.92
N ILE A 7 -1.44 -3.33 -5.10
CA ILE A 7 -0.12 -2.80 -5.48
C ILE A 7 0.39 -3.49 -6.74
N ARG A 8 0.25 -4.82 -6.84
CA ARG A 8 0.64 -5.58 -8.04
C ARG A 8 -0.20 -5.20 -9.27
N ALA A 9 -1.51 -5.04 -9.10
CA ALA A 9 -2.40 -4.62 -10.18
C ALA A 9 -2.07 -3.22 -10.72
N ALA A 10 -1.56 -2.33 -9.85
CA ALA A 10 -1.11 -0.99 -10.22
C ALA A 10 0.33 -0.95 -10.81
N GLY A 11 0.89 -2.08 -11.25
CA GLY A 11 2.25 -2.16 -11.81
C GLY A 11 3.38 -2.25 -10.76
N GLY A 12 3.03 -2.29 -9.47
CA GLY A 12 3.99 -2.39 -8.38
C GLY A 12 4.52 -1.04 -7.88
N ALA A 13 5.35 -1.10 -6.83
CA ALA A 13 5.81 0.09 -6.10
C ALA A 13 6.59 1.10 -6.96
N ARG A 14 7.32 0.62 -7.98
CA ARG A 14 8.08 1.50 -8.88
C ARG A 14 7.17 2.39 -9.70
N ASP A 15 6.13 1.81 -10.29
CA ASP A 15 5.25 2.49 -11.23
C ASP A 15 4.28 3.42 -10.48
N ILE A 16 3.84 3.01 -9.27
CA ILE A 16 3.11 3.88 -8.34
C ILE A 16 3.91 5.14 -8.00
N VAL A 17 5.18 4.98 -7.61
CA VAL A 17 6.05 6.13 -7.29
C VAL A 17 6.25 7.03 -8.50
N ALA A 18 6.44 6.46 -9.69
CA ALA A 18 6.58 7.23 -10.92
C ALA A 18 5.31 8.02 -11.26
N ALA A 19 4.12 7.46 -11.02
CA ALA A 19 2.85 8.17 -11.21
C ALA A 19 2.66 9.29 -10.17
N MET A 20 2.94 9.02 -8.90
CA MET A 20 2.87 10.03 -7.82
C MET A 20 3.79 11.23 -8.10
N ALA A 21 4.99 10.98 -8.63
CA ALA A 21 5.92 12.03 -8.99
C ALA A 21 5.38 12.94 -10.11
N LYS A 22 4.61 12.40 -11.08
CA LYS A 22 3.94 13.20 -12.12
C LYS A 22 2.85 14.10 -11.53
N ASP A 23 2.19 13.64 -10.47
CA ASP A 23 1.20 14.40 -9.71
C ASP A 23 1.83 15.32 -8.63
N GLY A 24 3.16 15.49 -8.64
CA GLY A 24 3.87 16.37 -7.71
C GLY A 24 4.01 15.81 -6.28
N THR A 25 3.64 14.54 -6.06
CA THR A 25 3.72 13.89 -4.75
C THR A 25 5.05 13.13 -4.59
N ILE A 26 5.81 13.48 -3.55
CA ILE A 26 7.04 12.76 -3.21
C ILE A 26 6.67 11.46 -2.47
N MET A 27 6.94 10.32 -3.10
CA MET A 27 6.68 9.00 -2.54
C MET A 27 7.91 8.11 -2.74
N THR A 28 8.23 7.27 -1.76
CA THR A 28 9.31 6.29 -1.87
C THR A 28 8.74 4.89 -2.09
N ARG A 29 9.50 4.01 -2.75
CA ARG A 29 9.11 2.60 -2.91
C ARG A 29 8.85 1.93 -1.56
N TRP A 30 9.66 2.27 -0.55
CA TRP A 30 9.50 1.76 0.81
C TRP A 30 8.17 2.18 1.45
N ALA A 31 7.72 3.42 1.24
CA ALA A 31 6.42 3.87 1.71
C ALA A 31 5.27 3.05 1.08
N VAL A 32 5.35 2.76 -0.23
CA VAL A 32 4.37 1.88 -0.90
C VAL A 32 4.40 0.46 -0.33
N TYR A 33 5.58 -0.11 -0.08
CA TYR A 33 5.67 -1.44 0.54
C TYR A 33 5.04 -1.50 1.93
N ARG A 34 5.13 -0.42 2.72
CA ARG A 34 4.50 -0.32 4.04
C ARG A 34 2.97 -0.35 3.97
N TRP A 35 2.35 -0.03 2.85
CA TRP A 35 0.88 -0.14 2.72
C TRP A 35 0.39 -1.57 2.88
N SER A 36 1.20 -2.59 2.56
CA SER A 36 0.85 -3.98 2.83
C SER A 36 0.62 -4.30 4.32
N ARG A 37 1.16 -3.46 5.21
CA ARG A 37 1.03 -3.57 6.68
C ARG A 37 0.06 -2.57 7.30
N HIS A 38 -0.05 -1.38 6.73
CA HIS A 38 -0.83 -0.28 7.32
C HIS A 38 -2.06 0.14 6.50
N GLY A 39 -2.19 -0.36 5.28
CA GLY A 39 -3.21 0.06 4.32
C GLY A 39 -2.73 1.17 3.39
N ILE A 40 -3.49 1.40 2.33
CA ILE A 40 -3.25 2.49 1.37
C ILE A 40 -3.99 3.74 1.88
N PRO A 41 -3.30 4.88 2.11
CA PRO A 41 -3.95 6.14 2.46
C PRO A 41 -4.91 6.63 1.37
N ASP A 42 -6.06 7.15 1.77
CA ASP A 42 -7.16 7.58 0.89
C ASP A 42 -6.72 8.62 -0.16
N THR A 43 -5.76 9.49 0.21
CA THR A 43 -5.15 10.48 -0.68
C THR A 43 -4.49 9.87 -1.92
N HIS A 44 -4.13 8.58 -1.88
CA HIS A 44 -3.44 7.89 -2.97
C HIS A 44 -4.37 7.01 -3.82
N TRP A 45 -5.63 6.86 -3.43
CA TRP A 45 -6.54 5.92 -4.09
C TRP A 45 -6.80 6.29 -5.55
N ARG A 46 -6.92 7.59 -5.85
CA ARG A 46 -7.10 8.08 -7.23
C ARG A 46 -6.01 7.56 -8.17
N VAL A 47 -4.74 7.69 -7.78
CA VAL A 47 -3.60 7.23 -8.60
C VAL A 47 -3.60 5.71 -8.74
N ILE A 48 -3.97 4.99 -7.68
CA ILE A 48 -4.08 3.52 -7.74
C ILE A 48 -5.16 3.09 -8.73
N MET A 49 -6.34 3.71 -8.70
CA MET A 49 -7.43 3.41 -9.63
C MET A 49 -7.07 3.75 -11.08
N GLN A 50 -6.26 4.78 -11.31
CA GLN A 50 -5.75 5.10 -12.65
C GLN A 50 -4.75 4.06 -13.17
N LEU A 51 -3.89 3.53 -12.30
CA LEU A 51 -2.86 2.55 -12.67
C LEU A 51 -3.39 1.12 -12.75
N ALA A 52 -4.46 0.79 -12.02
CA ALA A 52 -5.04 -0.54 -11.96
C ALA A 52 -6.49 -0.51 -12.48
N PRO A 53 -6.71 -0.56 -13.81
CA PRO A 53 -8.04 -0.68 -14.37
C PRO A 53 -8.77 -1.89 -13.79
N GLY A 54 -9.94 -1.66 -13.18
CA GLY A 54 -10.71 -2.70 -12.49
C GLY A 54 -10.49 -2.75 -10.97
N VAL A 55 -9.63 -1.88 -10.41
CA VAL A 55 -9.65 -1.56 -8.98
C VAL A 55 -10.47 -0.30 -8.77
N ASP A 56 -11.49 -0.39 -7.91
CA ASP A 56 -12.30 0.76 -7.50
C ASP A 56 -12.07 1.10 -6.01
N GLU A 57 -12.67 2.21 -5.59
CA GLU A 57 -12.61 2.70 -4.22
C GLU A 57 -13.12 1.68 -3.19
N SER A 58 -14.20 0.95 -3.51
CA SER A 58 -14.77 -0.05 -2.62
C SER A 58 -13.80 -1.21 -2.37
N MET A 59 -13.07 -1.64 -3.41
CA MET A 59 -12.05 -2.67 -3.29
C MET A 59 -10.89 -2.24 -2.40
N ILE A 60 -10.43 -0.99 -2.54
CA ILE A 60 -9.36 -0.46 -1.69
C ILE A 60 -9.83 -0.34 -0.25
N TYR A 61 -11.03 0.20 -0.02
CA TYR A 61 -11.64 0.31 1.30
C TYR A 61 -11.75 -1.06 1.99
N ARG A 62 -12.32 -2.06 1.30
CA ARG A 62 -12.48 -3.42 1.83
C ARG A 62 -11.14 -4.08 2.13
N ALA A 63 -10.12 -3.85 1.30
CA ALA A 63 -8.78 -4.39 1.53
C ALA A 63 -8.12 -3.75 2.77
N ASN A 64 -8.27 -2.43 2.95
CA ASN A 64 -7.81 -1.72 4.14
C ASN A 64 -8.55 -2.18 5.40
N GLU A 65 -9.87 -2.38 5.32
CA GLU A 65 -10.67 -2.87 6.43
C GLU A 65 -10.29 -4.31 6.82
N ALA A 66 -10.13 -5.20 5.84
CA ALA A 66 -9.71 -6.57 6.07
C ALA A 66 -8.33 -6.64 6.73
N LEU A 67 -7.40 -5.76 6.33
CA LEU A 67 -6.09 -5.63 6.95
C LEU A 67 -6.18 -5.18 8.41
N ARG A 68 -7.05 -4.22 8.74
CA ARG A 68 -7.27 -3.77 10.13
C ARG A 68 -7.95 -4.82 11.01
N ARG A 69 -8.81 -5.64 10.41
CA ARG A 69 -9.51 -6.74 11.10
C ARG A 69 -8.63 -7.99 11.26
N ALA A 70 -7.54 -8.09 10.50
CA ALA A 70 -6.60 -9.19 10.66
C ALA A 70 -6.01 -9.13 12.08
N PRO A 71 -5.90 -10.26 12.79
CA PRO A 71 -5.14 -10.30 14.03
C PRO A 71 -3.77 -9.71 13.76
N LEU A 72 -3.29 -8.83 14.65
CA LEU A 72 -1.90 -8.38 14.62
C LEU A 72 -1.04 -9.65 14.63
N ALA A 73 -0.52 -10.04 13.47
CA ALA A 73 0.51 -11.05 13.41
C ALA A 73 1.72 -10.38 14.04
N ASP A 74 1.86 -10.59 15.35
CA ASP A 74 2.95 -10.10 16.18
C ASP A 74 4.26 -10.60 15.56
N ASN A 75 4.90 -9.75 14.76
CA ASN A 75 6.13 -10.06 14.05
C ASN A 75 6.99 -8.80 13.99
N ASP A 76 7.66 -8.58 15.13
CA ASP A 76 9.11 -8.40 15.18
C ASP A 76 9.68 -6.98 14.97
N ASP A 77 9.20 -6.01 15.75
CA ASP A 77 9.97 -4.79 16.06
C ASP A 77 10.99 -5.02 17.21
N ARG A 78 11.06 -6.22 17.79
CA ARG A 78 12.01 -6.57 18.87
C ARG A 78 13.37 -7.07 18.39
N ARG A 79 13.53 -7.45 17.12
CA ARG A 79 14.84 -7.95 16.61
C ARG A 79 15.87 -6.89 16.25
N ILE A 80 15.51 -5.61 16.16
CA ILE A 80 16.49 -4.54 15.85
C ILE A 80 17.04 -3.87 17.13
N ALA A 81 16.35 -3.97 18.27
CA ALA A 81 16.77 -3.35 19.52
C ALA A 81 17.58 -4.27 20.46
N ALA A 82 17.78 -5.55 20.12
CA ALA A 82 18.48 -6.54 20.95
C ALA A 82 19.84 -6.97 20.38
N SER A 83 20.47 -6.15 19.53
CA SER A 83 21.83 -6.39 19.01
C SER A 83 22.72 -5.15 19.04
N ALA A 84 22.45 -4.22 19.97
CA ALA A 84 23.30 -3.08 20.27
C ALA A 84 23.75 -3.13 21.74
#